data_AF-A0A0L6JXP9-F1
#
_entry.id   AF-A0A0L6JXP9-F1
#
_cell.length_a   1.000
_cell.length_b   1.000
_cell.length_c   1.000
_cell.angle_alpha   90.00
_cell.angle_beta   90.00
_cell.angle_gamma   90.00
#
_symmetry.space_group_name_H-M   'P 1'
#
loop_
_entity.id
_entity.type
_entity.pdbx_description
1 polymer ?
#
loop_
_entity_poly.entity_id
_entity_poly.type
_entity_poly.pdbx_seq_one_letter_code
_entity_poly.pdbx_strand_id
1 'polypeptide(L)'
;MKTILKPIFEWLTDGYTLFDNVLYNYITISIVGFIAFSVAWNIVGSLYRNDIISGKTSGSILHWMIRLITFVVLFSFVSIILRVIRFIITVPLWISLTIAGLFIAGIIIFLIIHSKRSNTESVGK
;
A
#
# COMPACT_ATOMS: atom_id res chain seq x y z
N MET A 1 -20.87 16.48 7.26
CA MET A 1 -20.94 15.15 6.59
C MET A 1 -19.83 14.23 7.09
N LYS A 2 -19.83 13.93 8.41
CA LYS A 2 -18.87 12.98 9.04
C LYS A 2 -19.38 11.53 8.97
N THR A 3 -20.47 11.27 8.25
CA THR A 3 -21.39 10.19 8.62
C THR A 3 -21.08 8.85 7.99
N ILE A 4 -20.35 8.80 6.86
CA ILE A 4 -20.08 7.54 6.14
C ILE A 4 -18.58 7.18 6.13
N LEU A 5 -17.70 8.15 5.84
CA LEU A 5 -16.26 7.90 5.77
C LEU A 5 -15.61 7.63 7.13
N LYS A 6 -16.10 8.26 8.20
CA LYS A 6 -15.58 8.04 9.56
C LYS A 6 -15.84 6.61 10.04
N PRO A 7 -17.07 6.06 9.98
CA PRO A 7 -17.29 4.66 10.34
C PRO A 7 -16.49 3.67 9.47
N ILE A 8 -16.32 3.93 8.17
CA ILE A 8 -15.47 3.08 7.32
C ILE A 8 -14.02 3.12 7.77
N PHE A 9 -13.49 4.32 8.07
CA PHE A 9 -12.14 4.48 8.59
C PHE A 9 -11.96 3.75 9.92
N GLU A 10 -12.91 3.90 10.86
CA GLU A 10 -12.86 3.27 12.18
C GLU A 10 -12.96 1.74 12.08
N TRP A 11 -13.90 1.20 11.30
CA TRP A 11 -14.00 -0.23 11.02
C TRP A 11 -12.72 -0.79 10.41
N LEU A 12 -12.13 -0.05 9.47
CA LEU A 12 -10.90 -0.44 8.81
C LEU A 12 -9.71 -0.43 9.79
N THR A 13 -9.59 0.59 10.64
CA THR A 13 -8.52 0.67 11.65
C THR A 13 -8.65 -0.40 12.74
N ASP A 14 -9.87 -0.76 13.12
CA ASP A 14 -10.14 -1.78 14.15
C ASP A 14 -9.84 -3.20 13.64
N GLY A 15 -9.98 -3.45 12.35
CA GLY A 15 -9.69 -4.75 11.72
C GLY A 15 -8.20 -5.02 11.48
N TYR A 16 -7.33 -4.04 11.71
CA TYR A 16 -5.91 -4.14 11.37
C TYR A 16 -5.04 -4.53 12.57
N THR A 17 -4.43 -5.71 12.50
CA THR A 17 -3.44 -6.20 13.48
C THR A 17 -2.09 -6.42 12.81
N LEU A 18 -1.17 -5.47 12.97
CA LEU A 18 0.23 -5.56 12.50
C LEU A 18 1.10 -6.37 13.45
N PHE A 19 0.81 -6.23 14.75
CA PHE A 19 1.56 -6.87 15.83
C PHE A 19 0.61 -7.67 16.70
N ASP A 20 1.12 -8.81 17.19
CA ASP A 20 0.42 -9.65 18.18
C ASP A 20 0.32 -8.91 19.52
N ASN A 21 1.27 -7.98 19.78
CA ASN A 21 1.21 -7.07 20.91
C ASN A 21 0.27 -5.89 20.60
N VAL A 22 -0.81 -5.82 21.37
CA VAL A 22 -1.86 -4.80 21.26
C VAL A 22 -1.31 -3.37 21.40
N LEU A 23 -0.38 -3.13 22.33
CA LEU A 23 0.22 -1.80 22.55
C LEU A 23 1.00 -1.34 21.32
N TYR A 24 1.86 -2.20 20.77
CA TYR A 24 2.64 -1.88 19.56
C TYR A 24 1.73 -1.66 18.35
N ASN A 25 0.67 -2.45 18.22
CA ASN A 25 -0.31 -2.25 17.17
C ASN A 25 -0.97 -0.86 17.25
N TYR A 26 -1.46 -0.47 18.43
CA TYR A 26 -2.08 0.85 18.62
C TYR A 26 -1.10 2.00 18.37
N ILE A 27 0.15 1.87 18.82
CA ILE A 27 1.18 2.89 18.57
C ILE A 27 1.42 3.04 17.07
N THR A 28 1.61 1.94 16.34
CA THR A 28 1.87 1.99 14.90
C THR A 28 0.68 2.55 14.12
N ILE A 29 -0.54 2.11 14.43
CA ILE A 29 -1.76 2.64 13.79
C ILE A 29 -1.91 4.14 14.07
N SER A 30 -1.60 4.58 15.29
CA SER A 30 -1.65 5.99 15.68
C SER A 30 -0.65 6.82 14.90
N ILE A 31 0.59 6.34 14.75
CA ILE A 31 1.64 7.02 13.97
C ILE A 31 1.22 7.12 12.50
N VAL A 32 0.78 6.03 11.89
CA VAL A 32 0.32 6.01 10.49
C VAL A 32 -0.87 6.95 10.31
N GLY A 33 -1.83 6.93 11.24
CA GLY A 33 -2.99 7.83 11.25
C GLY A 33 -2.61 9.30 11.35
N PHE A 34 -1.60 9.63 12.16
CA PHE A 34 -1.08 11.00 12.29
C PHE A 34 -0.41 11.48 11.00
N ILE A 35 0.42 10.65 10.38
CA ILE A 35 1.06 10.99 9.10
C ILE A 35 -0.01 11.19 8.01
N ALA A 36 -0.98 10.28 7.92
CA ALA A 36 -2.08 10.39 6.97
C ALA A 36 -2.91 11.67 7.17
N PHE A 37 -3.15 12.07 8.42
CA PHE A 37 -3.82 13.32 8.75
C PHE A 37 -3.02 14.54 8.27
N SER A 38 -1.71 14.57 8.56
CA SER A 38 -0.82 15.66 8.14
C SER A 38 -0.77 15.81 6.62
N VAL A 39 -0.63 14.71 5.89
CA VAL A 39 -0.67 14.69 4.42
C VAL A 39 -2.01 15.23 3.90
N ALA A 40 -3.13 14.75 4.44
CA ALA A 40 -4.44 15.23 4.05
C ALA A 40 -4.65 16.73 4.35
N TRP A 41 -4.10 17.22 5.45
CA TRP A 41 -4.16 18.64 5.80
C TRP A 41 -3.38 19.50 4.81
N ASN A 42 -2.17 19.09 4.46
CA ASN A 42 -1.30 19.82 3.52
C ASN A 42 -1.88 19.86 2.11
N ILE A 43 -2.40 18.72 1.61
CA ILE A 43 -2.99 18.65 0.27
C ILE A 43 -4.26 19.49 0.20
N VAL A 44 -5.20 19.31 1.13
CA VAL A 44 -6.45 20.08 1.13
C VAL A 44 -6.18 21.57 1.36
N GLY A 45 -5.25 21.91 2.24
CA GLY A 45 -4.82 23.29 2.44
C GLY A 45 -4.23 23.92 1.18
N SER A 46 -3.48 23.15 0.38
CA SER A 46 -3.00 23.60 -0.93
C SER A 46 -4.13 23.83 -1.92
N LEU A 47 -5.14 22.96 -1.96
CA LEU A 47 -6.30 23.12 -2.84
C LEU A 47 -7.09 24.39 -2.51
N TYR A 48 -7.21 24.76 -1.23
CA TYR A 48 -7.81 26.03 -0.82
C TYR A 48 -6.96 27.23 -1.26
N ARG A 49 -5.63 27.18 -1.10
CA ARG A 49 -4.72 28.29 -1.47
C ARG A 49 -4.68 28.56 -2.97
N ASN A 50 -4.96 27.55 -3.80
CA ASN A 50 -4.99 27.67 -5.26
C ASN A 50 -6.40 27.97 -5.80
N ASP A 51 -7.35 28.32 -4.93
CA ASP A 51 -8.77 28.58 -5.29
C ASP A 51 -9.46 27.43 -6.04
N ILE A 52 -8.93 26.20 -5.96
CA ILE A 52 -9.51 25.00 -6.59
C ILE A 52 -10.79 24.58 -5.84
N ILE A 53 -10.81 24.80 -4.51
CA ILE A 53 -11.96 24.53 -3.66
C ILE A 53 -12.28 25.75 -2.79
N SER A 54 -13.57 26.09 -2.71
CA SER A 54 -14.07 27.22 -1.90
C SER A 54 -15.09 26.79 -0.84
N GLY A 55 -15.69 25.61 -1.00
CA GLY A 55 -16.74 25.10 -0.11
C GLY A 55 -16.22 24.32 1.09
N LYS A 56 -16.68 24.68 2.30
CA LYS A 56 -16.38 23.97 3.56
C LYS A 56 -16.72 22.48 3.49
N THR A 57 -17.82 22.14 2.83
CA THR A 57 -18.26 20.75 2.61
C THR A 57 -17.29 19.98 1.74
N SER A 58 -16.92 20.56 0.59
CA SER A 58 -15.99 19.94 -0.37
C SER A 58 -14.62 19.70 0.25
N GLY A 59 -14.08 20.68 0.99
CA GLY A 59 -12.82 20.50 1.70
C GLY A 59 -12.87 19.42 2.79
N SER A 60 -13.99 19.30 3.50
CA SER A 60 -14.13 18.23 4.49
C SER A 60 -14.16 16.84 3.85
N ILE A 61 -14.91 16.66 2.77
CA ILE A 61 -15.00 15.37 2.05
C ILE A 61 -13.61 14.99 1.50
N LEU A 62 -12.94 15.92 0.82
CA LEU A 62 -11.60 15.70 0.28
C LEU A 62 -10.59 15.35 1.37
N HIS A 63 -10.64 16.03 2.52
CA HIS A 63 -9.74 15.75 3.64
C HIS A 63 -9.92 14.33 4.16
N TRP A 64 -11.16 13.88 4.37
CA TRP A 64 -11.45 12.51 4.80
C TRP A 64 -11.04 11.47 3.76
N MET A 65 -11.30 11.72 2.47
CA MET A 65 -10.91 10.82 1.38
C MET A 65 -9.39 10.67 1.27
N ILE A 66 -8.67 11.79 1.23
CA ILE A 66 -7.20 11.78 1.13
C ILE A 66 -6.58 11.12 2.35
N ARG A 67 -7.11 11.39 3.56
CA ARG A 67 -6.67 10.75 4.80
C ARG A 67 -6.87 9.24 4.73
N LEU A 68 -8.03 8.77 4.27
CA LEU A 68 -8.33 7.33 4.14
C LEU A 68 -7.37 6.66 3.15
N ILE A 69 -7.19 7.23 1.96
CA ILE A 69 -6.29 6.67 0.93
C ILE A 69 -4.85 6.63 1.44
N THR A 70 -4.38 7.73 2.03
CA THR A 70 -3.01 7.83 2.54
C THR A 70 -2.78 6.83 3.66
N PHE A 71 -3.75 6.66 4.56
CA PHE A 71 -3.69 5.67 5.61
C PHE A 71 -3.58 4.25 5.03
N VAL A 72 -4.45 3.88 4.09
CA VAL A 72 -4.42 2.55 3.44
C VAL A 72 -3.08 2.28 2.78
N VAL A 73 -2.54 3.26 2.05
CA VAL A 73 -1.24 3.12 1.37
C VAL A 73 -0.12 2.92 2.40
N LEU A 74 0.03 3.82 3.37
CA LEU A 74 1.07 3.72 4.40
C LEU A 74 0.96 2.42 5.21
N PHE A 75 -0.26 2.07 5.62
CA PHE A 75 -0.53 0.85 6.35
C PHE A 75 -0.17 -0.40 5.53
N SER A 76 -0.50 -0.42 4.24
CA SER A 76 -0.13 -1.52 3.34
C SER A 76 1.37 -1.64 3.20
N PHE A 77 2.10 -0.53 3.07
CA PHE A 77 3.56 -0.52 3.04
C PHE A 77 4.16 -1.12 4.31
N VAL A 78 3.72 -0.67 5.49
CA VAL A 78 4.18 -1.22 6.78
C VAL A 78 3.85 -2.72 6.88
N SER A 79 2.65 -3.12 6.46
CA SER A 79 2.23 -4.52 6.45
C SER A 79 3.10 -5.41 5.56
N ILE A 80 3.43 -4.94 4.36
CA ILE A 80 4.30 -5.66 3.43
C ILE A 80 5.70 -5.79 4.01
N ILE A 81 6.26 -4.71 4.58
CA ILE A 81 7.57 -4.73 5.22
C ILE A 81 7.59 -5.75 6.35
N LEU A 82 6.61 -5.73 7.25
CA LEU A 82 6.52 -6.70 8.35
C LEU A 82 6.36 -8.13 7.85
N ARG A 83 5.56 -8.35 6.80
CA ARG A 83 5.39 -9.67 6.18
C ARG A 83 6.71 -10.17 5.59
N VAL A 84 7.48 -9.31 4.93
CA VAL A 84 8.81 -9.65 4.38
C VAL A 84 9.81 -9.95 5.50
N ILE A 85 9.84 -9.15 6.56
CA ILE A 85 10.70 -9.40 7.72
C ILE A 85 10.34 -10.74 8.38
N ARG A 86 9.05 -10.98 8.65
CA ARG A 86 8.57 -12.27 9.19
C ARG A 86 8.94 -13.43 8.27
N PHE A 87 8.79 -13.26 6.96
CA PHE A 87 9.20 -14.26 5.98
C PHE A 87 10.70 -14.58 6.08
N ILE A 88 11.57 -13.56 6.14
CA ILE A 88 13.03 -13.77 6.23
C ILE A 88 13.44 -14.48 7.53
N ILE A 89 12.84 -14.13 8.67
CA ILE A 89 13.20 -14.75 9.96
C ILE A 89 12.61 -16.15 10.14
N THR A 90 11.44 -16.41 9.56
CA THR A 90 10.73 -17.70 9.71
C THR A 90 11.15 -18.71 8.65
N VAL A 91 11.50 -18.25 7.44
CA VAL A 91 11.90 -19.12 6.35
C VAL A 91 13.41 -19.38 6.45
N PRO A 92 13.84 -20.65 6.61
CA PRO A 92 15.24 -21.00 6.52
C PRO A 92 15.84 -20.51 5.21
N LEU A 93 17.05 -19.94 5.26
CA LEU A 93 17.76 -19.38 4.09
C LEU A 93 17.68 -20.26 2.83
N TRP A 94 17.77 -21.58 3.00
CA TRP A 94 17.67 -22.56 1.91
C TRP A 94 16.34 -22.53 1.16
N ILE A 95 15.20 -22.34 1.86
CA ILE A 95 13.86 -22.27 1.24
C ILE A 95 13.67 -20.93 0.53
N SER A 96 14.23 -19.84 1.06
CA SER A 96 14.18 -18.54 0.39
C SER A 96 14.99 -18.55 -0.91
N LEU A 97 16.16 -19.21 -0.91
CA LEU A 97 17.00 -19.35 -2.11
C LEU A 97 16.35 -20.22 -3.19
N THR A 98 15.63 -21.28 -2.82
CA THR A 98 14.93 -22.12 -3.81
C THR A 98 13.77 -21.39 -4.47
N ILE A 99 12.99 -20.61 -3.73
CA ILE A 99 11.90 -19.79 -4.29
C ILE A 99 12.46 -18.71 -5.20
N ALA A 100 13.51 -18.00 -4.79
CA ALA A 100 14.17 -16.99 -5.62
C ALA A 100 14.78 -17.61 -6.90
N GLY A 101 15.42 -18.77 -6.78
CA GLY A 101 15.98 -19.52 -7.91
C GLY A 101 14.90 -19.96 -8.91
N LEU A 102 13.78 -20.50 -8.43
CA LEU A 102 12.64 -20.88 -9.27
C LEU A 102 12.02 -19.68 -9.99
N PHE A 103 11.94 -18.53 -9.32
CA PHE A 103 11.43 -17.30 -9.92
C PHE A 103 12.32 -16.81 -11.06
N ILE A 104 13.64 -16.79 -10.85
CA ILE A 104 14.62 -16.43 -11.89
C ILE A 104 14.57 -17.44 -13.05
N ALA A 105 14.54 -18.74 -12.76
CA ALA A 105 14.42 -19.78 -13.79
C ALA A 105 13.13 -19.62 -14.62
N GLY A 106 12.00 -19.33 -13.96
CA GLY A 106 10.73 -19.04 -14.62
C GLY A 106 10.78 -17.82 -15.54
N ILE A 107 11.44 -16.74 -15.10
CA ILE A 107 11.66 -15.54 -15.93
C ILE A 107 12.52 -15.90 -17.15
N ILE A 108 13.61 -16.65 -16.97
CA ILE A 108 14.49 -17.07 -18.07
C ILE A 108 13.69 -17.90 -19.08
N ILE A 109 12.90 -18.87 -18.62
CA ILE A 109 12.04 -19.70 -19.48
C ILE A 109 11.02 -18.83 -20.23
N PHE A 110 10.38 -17.89 -19.54
CA PHE A 110 9.44 -16.95 -20.15
C PHE A 110 10.10 -16.10 -21.25
N LEU A 111 11.28 -15.56 -20.99
CA LEU A 111 12.05 -14.79 -21.97
C LEU A 111 12.45 -15.63 -23.18
N ILE A 112 12.86 -16.89 -22.98
CA ILE A 112 13.18 -17.82 -24.07
C ILE A 112 11.94 -18.09 -24.93
N ILE A 113 10.79 -18.40 -24.31
CA ILE A 113 9.54 -18.64 -25.02
C ILE A 113 9.11 -17.40 -25.82
N HIS A 114 9.20 -16.22 -25.21
CA HIS A 114 8.84 -14.96 -25.85
C HIS A 114 9.76 -14.64 -27.03
N SER A 115 11.08 -14.80 -26.86
CA SER A 115 12.07 -14.60 -27.93
C SER A 115 11.91 -15.57 -29.10
N LYS A 116 11.52 -16.81 -28.81
CA LYS A 116 11.22 -17.80 -29.85
C LYS A 116 9.95 -17.43 -30.61
N ARG A 117 8.92 -16.94 -29.92
CA ARG A 117 7.67 -16.47 -30.53
C ARG A 117 7.90 -15.27 -31.45
N SER A 118 8.70 -14.28 -31.03
CA SER A 118 9.02 -13.11 -31.86
C SER A 118 9.87 -13.42 -33.09
N ASN A 119 10.77 -14.42 -33.03
CA ASN A 119 11.56 -14.86 -34.19
C ASN A 119 10.73 -15.68 -35.20
N THR A 120 9.69 -16.38 -34.75
CA THR A 120 8.85 -17.17 -35.67
C THR A 120 7.93 -16.25 -36.50
N GLU A 121 7.55 -15.10 -35.94
CA GLU A 121 6.75 -14.06 -36.64
C GLU A 121 7.58 -13.24 -37.66
N SER A 122 8.92 -13.18 -37.52
CA SER A 122 9.79 -12.46 -38.47
C SER A 122 10.23 -13.32 -39.67
N VAL A 123 10.28 -14.65 -39.53
CA VAL A 123 10.63 -15.59 -40.61
C VAL A 123 9.42 -15.94 -41.49
N GLY A 124 8.20 -15.66 -41.03
CA GLY A 124 6.94 -15.91 -41.75
C GLY A 124 6.42 -14.75 -42.61
N LYS A 125 7.19 -13.67 -42.77
CA LYS A 125 6.91 -12.53 -43.69
C LYS A 125 7.92 -12.52 -44.82
#